data_AF-G7Z8M1-F1
#
_entry.id   AF-G7Z8M1-F1
#
_cell.length_a   1.000
_cell.length_b   1.000
_cell.length_c   1.000
_cell.angle_alpha   90.00
_cell.angle_beta   90.00
_cell.angle_gamma   90.00
#
_symmetry.space_group_name_H-M   'P 1'
#
loop_
_entity.id
_entity.type
_entity.pdbx_description
1 polymer ?
#
loop_
_entity_poly.entity_id
_entity_poly.type
_entity_poly.pdbx_seq_one_letter_code
_entity_poly.pdbx_strand_id
1 'polypeptide(L)'
;MQRTIIRTIFAAALGTTLAAGTLCAAQAQTASIDSPVVLGQPLTLNLGAPPSGTDCPTQAAALNAQGLVLVANGQTIPGARASFGCSAKGELVGTASTSIAGNGDDAAQRRAAWQTAFSGFFSLSGTKTLPVAFGPATGGMTTAPKLVAIQGASDRDLGLAGLWFALVAAGFLFAFFRHFGRMDSITPVQGVPMPANYRAPYSLARFQLLWWSGIVTASYVAILTITGSMDTVTTGTMALMGIVGGTSVLAAFQDRRPGDDETRRQQHAATYRAAAAANPPDQATMAASLDEVYPPTQGLLPDLLSDAAGYNIHRLQLLAWTMVLGITFLYEVTRTLGMPELSANLLALTGISNGTYFGFKLQEQQVATPTGPAPAAG
;
A
#
# COMPACT_ATOMS: atom_id res chain seq x y z
N MET A 1 -0.11 10.09 24.21
CA MET A 1 -1.29 9.27 24.52
C MET A 1 -1.70 8.35 23.38
N GLN A 2 -1.88 8.83 22.13
CA GLN A 2 -2.29 7.96 21.00
C GLN A 2 -1.34 6.77 20.74
N ARG A 3 -0.01 6.98 20.69
CA ARG A 3 0.98 5.90 20.54
C ARG A 3 0.90 4.82 21.63
N THR A 4 0.52 5.19 22.85
CA THR A 4 0.44 4.29 24.01
C THR A 4 -0.79 3.38 23.93
N ILE A 5 -1.93 3.94 23.54
CA ILE A 5 -3.20 3.20 23.36
C ILE A 5 -3.08 2.17 22.23
N ILE A 6 -2.41 2.54 21.13
CA ILE A 6 -2.19 1.67 19.97
C ILE A 6 -1.32 0.46 20.35
N ARG A 7 -0.22 0.68 21.11
CA ARG A 7 0.63 -0.40 21.61
C ARG A 7 -0.14 -1.37 22.52
N THR A 8 -1.06 -0.87 23.36
CA THR A 8 -1.91 -1.74 24.20
C THR A 8 -2.96 -2.52 23.41
N ILE A 9 -3.56 -1.94 22.36
CA ILE A 9 -4.54 -2.65 21.52
C ILE A 9 -3.87 -3.77 20.72
N PHE A 10 -2.69 -3.52 20.14
CA PHE A 10 -1.93 -4.54 19.42
C PHE A 10 -1.34 -5.62 20.33
N ALA A 11 -0.94 -5.29 21.57
CA ALA A 11 -0.52 -6.27 22.56
C ALA A 11 -1.69 -7.16 23.05
N ALA A 12 -2.88 -6.58 23.22
CA ALA A 12 -4.09 -7.31 23.56
C ALA A 12 -4.49 -8.32 22.46
N ALA A 13 -4.29 -7.98 21.18
CA ALA A 13 -4.54 -8.88 20.05
C ALA A 13 -3.58 -10.09 20.00
N LEU A 14 -2.40 -10.00 20.63
CA LEU A 14 -1.39 -11.07 20.67
C LEU A 14 -1.43 -11.92 21.94
N GLY A 15 -2.38 -11.70 22.85
CA GLY A 15 -2.48 -12.45 24.11
C GLY A 15 -1.24 -12.32 25.01
N THR A 16 -0.39 -11.32 24.78
CA THR A 16 0.79 -11.05 25.60
C THR A 16 0.41 -10.01 26.64
N THR A 17 0.26 -10.45 27.89
CA THR A 17 0.09 -9.54 29.02
C THR A 17 1.36 -8.71 29.17
N LEU A 18 1.37 -7.50 28.60
CA LEU A 18 2.37 -6.49 28.94
C LEU A 18 2.10 -6.06 30.38
N ALA A 19 3.01 -6.44 31.28
CA ALA A 19 3.11 -5.83 32.59
C ALA A 19 3.12 -4.30 32.41
N ALA A 20 2.24 -3.62 33.14
CA ALA A 20 2.12 -2.17 33.18
C ALA A 20 3.41 -1.56 33.74
N GLY A 21 4.42 -1.42 32.89
CA GLY A 21 5.58 -0.59 33.14
C GLY A 21 5.18 0.86 32.99
N THR A 22 5.07 1.55 34.13
CA THR A 22 5.15 3.00 34.35
C THR A 22 5.14 3.89 33.11
N LEU A 23 4.08 4.70 33.03
CA LEU A 23 3.93 5.89 32.21
C LEU A 23 5.17 6.80 32.28
N CYS A 24 6.08 6.70 31.31
CA CYS A 24 7.00 7.79 31.01
C CYS A 24 6.33 8.73 30.00
N ALA A 25 6.12 9.97 30.41
CA ALA A 25 5.92 11.08 29.48
C ALA A 25 7.02 11.06 28.41
N ALA A 26 6.73 11.52 27.20
CA ALA A 26 7.77 11.74 26.19
C ALA A 26 8.69 12.87 26.70
N GLN A 27 9.65 12.51 27.54
CA GLN A 27 10.69 13.40 28.01
C GLN A 27 11.60 13.69 26.82
N ALA A 28 11.82 14.97 26.54
CA ALA A 28 12.78 15.40 25.55
C ALA A 28 14.16 14.90 25.97
N GLN A 29 14.68 13.90 25.26
CA GLN A 29 16.00 13.34 25.54
C GLN A 29 17.05 14.36 25.10
N THR A 30 17.98 14.68 26.01
CA THR A 30 19.15 15.48 25.67
C THR A 30 20.05 14.62 24.80
N ALA A 31 20.17 15.00 23.53
CA ALA A 31 20.86 14.18 22.57
C ALA A 31 22.36 14.19 22.87
N SER A 32 22.94 13.01 22.99
CA SER A 32 24.37 12.81 23.17
C SER A 32 24.84 11.67 22.28
N ILE A 33 26.15 11.55 22.11
CA ILE A 33 26.74 10.46 21.33
C ILE A 33 26.39 9.10 21.95
N ASP A 34 26.23 9.04 23.28
CA ASP A 34 26.01 7.81 24.05
C ASP A 34 24.52 7.44 24.23
N SER A 35 23.59 8.34 23.90
CA SER A 35 22.15 8.12 24.02
C SER A 35 21.45 8.48 22.71
N PRO A 36 21.23 7.49 21.83
CA PRO A 36 20.70 7.77 20.51
C PRO A 36 19.23 8.19 20.58
N VAL A 37 18.91 9.22 19.79
CA VAL A 37 17.54 9.70 19.66
C VAL A 37 16.86 8.97 18.51
N VAL A 38 15.75 8.29 18.80
CA VAL A 38 14.94 7.62 17.79
C VAL A 38 14.11 8.65 17.02
N LEU A 39 14.07 8.55 15.68
CA LEU A 39 13.25 9.44 14.86
C LEU A 39 11.77 9.42 15.29
N GLY A 40 11.17 10.61 15.33
CA GLY A 40 9.85 10.84 15.92
C GLY A 40 9.86 11.26 17.38
N GLN A 41 11.00 11.22 18.07
CA GLN A 41 11.17 11.88 19.38
C GLN A 41 11.68 13.32 19.21
N PRO A 42 11.32 14.25 20.10
CA PRO A 42 11.90 15.58 20.09
C PRO A 42 13.40 15.50 20.38
N LEU A 43 14.20 16.12 19.51
CA LEU A 43 15.65 16.19 19.64
C LEU A 43 16.02 17.48 20.37
N THR A 44 16.71 17.36 21.51
CA THR A 44 17.20 18.51 22.27
C THR A 44 18.71 18.61 22.18
N LEU A 45 19.20 19.76 21.69
CA LEU A 45 20.62 20.10 21.64
C LEU A 45 20.93 21.17 22.68
N ASN A 46 21.92 20.92 23.51
CA ASN A 46 22.52 21.98 24.32
C ASN A 46 23.44 22.80 23.42
N LEU A 47 23.27 24.11 23.33
CA LEU A 47 24.05 25.02 22.49
C LEU A 47 25.17 25.73 23.26
N GLY A 48 25.22 25.56 24.59
CA GLY A 48 26.21 26.16 25.48
C GLY A 48 25.74 27.49 26.10
N ALA A 49 26.69 28.21 26.70
CA ALA A 49 26.39 29.51 27.32
C ALA A 49 26.03 30.56 26.26
N PRO A 50 25.10 31.49 26.58
CA PRO A 50 24.78 32.60 25.68
C PRO A 50 26.01 33.53 25.51
N PRO A 51 26.06 34.32 24.41
CA PRO A 51 27.11 35.29 24.17
C PRO A 51 27.30 36.25 25.36
N SER A 52 28.54 36.66 25.60
CA SER A 52 28.89 37.55 26.71
C SER A 52 28.04 38.82 26.68
N GLY A 53 27.26 39.06 27.75
CA GLY A 53 26.41 40.25 27.88
C GLY A 53 24.94 40.05 27.51
N THR A 54 24.52 38.83 27.15
CA THR A 54 23.10 38.49 26.92
C THR A 54 22.63 37.41 27.89
N ASP A 55 21.45 37.59 28.48
CA ASP A 55 20.81 36.58 29.29
C ASP A 55 20.15 35.52 28.38
N CYS A 56 20.09 34.28 28.89
CA CYS A 56 19.57 33.15 28.12
C CYS A 56 18.14 33.37 27.57
N PRO A 57 17.18 33.92 28.35
CA PRO A 57 15.82 34.18 27.84
C PRO A 57 15.78 35.13 26.63
N THR A 58 16.56 36.22 26.65
CA THR A 58 16.61 37.18 25.54
C THR A 58 17.20 36.53 24.29
N GLN A 59 18.27 35.74 24.45
CA GLN A 59 18.89 35.02 23.32
C GLN A 59 17.94 33.96 22.74
N ALA A 60 17.23 33.22 23.60
CA ALA A 60 16.24 32.23 23.18
C ALA A 60 15.08 32.88 22.41
N ALA A 61 14.57 34.02 22.88
CA ALA A 61 13.53 34.78 22.19
C ALA A 61 13.98 35.25 20.79
N ALA A 62 15.21 35.76 20.67
CA ALA A 62 15.79 36.19 19.39
C ALA A 62 15.89 35.03 18.38
N LEU A 63 16.27 33.83 18.82
CA LEU A 63 16.35 32.65 17.96
C LEU A 63 14.98 32.09 17.58
N ASN A 64 14.02 32.12 18.51
CA ASN A 64 12.64 31.74 18.22
C ASN A 64 12.00 32.66 17.16
N ALA A 65 12.32 33.95 17.18
CA ALA A 65 11.85 34.92 16.19
C ALA A 65 12.38 34.66 14.77
N GLN A 66 13.53 33.99 14.64
CA GLN A 66 14.12 33.63 13.33
C GLN A 66 13.44 32.42 12.67
N GLY A 67 12.60 31.68 13.40
CA GLY A 67 11.89 30.52 12.84
C GLY A 67 12.82 29.42 12.33
N LEU A 68 13.94 29.20 13.03
CA LEU A 68 14.95 28.22 12.62
C LEU A 68 14.38 26.80 12.58
N VAL A 69 14.94 25.99 11.69
CA VAL A 69 14.58 24.59 11.50
C VAL A 69 15.78 23.69 11.74
N LEU A 70 15.51 22.41 11.97
CA LEU A 70 16.54 21.39 12.14
C LEU A 70 17.35 21.22 10.86
N VAL A 71 18.68 21.17 11.00
CA VAL A 71 19.63 20.86 9.92
C VAL A 71 20.43 19.64 10.35
N ALA A 72 20.35 18.56 9.59
CA ALA A 72 21.05 17.31 9.86
C ALA A 72 22.00 17.00 8.69
N ASN A 73 23.29 16.85 8.97
CA ASN A 73 24.31 16.57 7.97
C ASN A 73 24.29 17.55 6.77
N GLY A 74 24.08 18.84 7.07
CA GLY A 74 23.96 19.89 6.06
C GLY A 74 22.61 19.95 5.32
N GLN A 75 21.68 19.03 5.60
CA GLN A 75 20.34 19.01 5.01
C GLN A 75 19.33 19.68 5.94
N THR A 76 18.66 20.70 5.43
CA THR A 76 17.53 21.34 6.11
C THR A 76 16.34 20.39 6.13
N ILE A 77 15.76 20.13 7.31
CA ILE A 77 14.58 19.28 7.48
C ILE A 77 13.33 20.17 7.50
N PRO A 78 12.47 20.13 6.45
CA PRO A 78 11.27 20.96 6.39
C PRO A 78 10.31 20.71 7.55
N GLY A 79 9.56 21.72 7.99
CA GLY A 79 8.53 21.56 9.04
C GLY A 79 9.02 21.20 10.45
N ALA A 80 10.32 20.95 10.65
CA ALA A 80 10.94 20.69 11.96
C ALA A 80 11.39 22.00 12.62
N ARG A 81 10.44 22.90 12.91
CA ARG A 81 10.75 24.17 13.59
C ARG A 81 11.38 23.91 14.96
N ALA A 82 12.45 24.63 15.22
CA ALA A 82 13.14 24.61 16.49
C ALA A 82 12.47 25.56 17.47
N SER A 83 12.39 25.17 18.73
CA SER A 83 12.08 26.04 19.85
C SER A 83 13.27 26.11 20.80
N PHE A 84 13.65 27.33 21.17
CA PHE A 84 14.81 27.61 22.00
C PHE A 84 14.36 27.99 23.41
N GLY A 85 15.11 27.53 24.40
CA GLY A 85 14.88 27.80 25.81
C GLY A 85 16.17 27.71 26.62
N CYS A 86 16.03 27.65 27.94
CA CYS A 86 17.15 27.64 28.87
C CYS A 86 17.17 26.36 29.69
N SER A 87 18.36 25.76 29.82
CA SER A 87 18.64 24.68 30.75
C SER A 87 18.57 25.18 32.20
N ALA A 88 18.41 24.27 33.17
CA ALA A 88 18.51 24.59 34.59
C ALA A 88 19.86 25.24 34.99
N LYS A 89 20.90 25.05 34.16
CA LYS A 89 22.22 25.67 34.32
C LYS A 89 22.36 27.05 33.66
N GLY A 90 21.29 27.59 33.06
CA GLY A 90 21.32 28.86 32.32
C GLY A 90 21.91 28.77 30.92
N GLU A 91 22.20 27.56 30.41
CA GLU A 91 22.69 27.33 29.06
C GLU A 91 21.54 27.34 28.04
N LEU A 92 21.83 27.78 26.82
CA LEU A 92 20.86 27.79 25.73
C LEU A 92 20.61 26.36 25.22
N VAL A 93 19.36 25.97 25.08
CA VAL A 93 18.94 24.68 24.50
C VAL A 93 18.01 24.90 23.32
N GLY A 94 18.18 24.12 22.25
CA GLY A 94 17.28 24.10 21.11
C GLY A 94 16.61 22.74 20.99
N THR A 95 15.30 22.73 20.75
CA THR A 95 14.51 21.51 20.60
C THR A 95 13.79 21.52 19.26
N ALA A 96 13.88 20.45 18.47
CA ALA A 96 13.12 20.31 17.23
C ALA A 96 12.53 18.91 17.08
N SER A 97 11.43 18.83 16.35
CA SER A 97 10.81 17.55 16.00
C SER A 97 11.67 16.78 15.00
N THR A 98 11.88 15.49 15.23
CA THR A 98 12.49 14.58 14.25
C THR A 98 11.45 13.72 13.53
N SER A 99 10.17 14.09 13.62
CA SER A 99 9.08 13.31 13.08
C SER A 99 9.12 13.20 11.56
N ILE A 100 8.96 11.97 11.08
CA ILE A 100 8.73 11.61 9.67
C ILE A 100 7.25 11.29 9.39
N ALA A 101 6.37 11.49 10.37
CA ALA A 101 4.94 11.24 10.26
C ALA A 101 4.22 12.31 9.42
N GLY A 102 3.00 12.01 9.01
CA GLY A 102 2.12 12.89 8.21
C GLY A 102 1.94 12.39 6.78
N ASN A 103 1.08 13.06 6.02
CA ASN A 103 0.85 12.81 4.60
C ASN A 103 1.19 14.06 3.75
N GLY A 104 1.09 13.93 2.43
CA GLY A 104 1.32 15.02 1.48
C GLY A 104 2.79 15.39 1.26
N ASP A 105 2.97 16.45 0.46
CA ASP A 105 4.28 16.88 -0.05
C ASP A 105 5.25 17.27 1.05
N ASP A 106 4.79 17.95 2.11
CA ASP A 106 5.62 18.35 3.25
C ASP A 106 6.22 17.12 3.97
N ALA A 107 5.41 16.08 4.19
CA ALA A 107 5.87 14.85 4.82
C ALA A 107 6.82 14.07 3.89
N ALA A 108 6.56 14.07 2.57
CA ALA A 108 7.44 13.48 1.57
C ALA A 108 8.81 14.18 1.54
N GLN A 109 8.83 15.52 1.49
CA GLN A 109 10.07 16.32 1.52
C GLN A 109 10.87 16.10 2.80
N ARG A 110 10.20 16.02 3.97
CA ARG A 110 10.85 15.66 5.24
C ARG A 110 11.57 14.32 5.17
N ARG A 111 10.91 13.28 4.65
CA ARG A 111 11.49 11.94 4.53
C ARG A 111 12.67 11.92 3.57
N ALA A 112 12.56 12.61 2.43
CA ALA A 112 13.64 12.75 1.47
C ALA A 112 14.87 13.49 2.06
N ALA A 113 14.63 14.55 2.83
CA ALA A 113 15.68 15.29 3.53
C ALA A 113 16.41 14.40 4.55
N TRP A 114 15.65 13.62 5.33
CA TRP A 114 16.21 12.63 6.25
C TRP A 114 17.01 11.55 5.52
N GLN A 115 16.50 10.96 4.45
CA GLN A 115 17.24 9.98 3.64
C GLN A 115 18.57 10.55 3.11
N THR A 116 18.57 11.82 2.70
CA THR A 116 19.76 12.50 2.19
C THR A 116 20.77 12.73 3.32
N ALA A 117 20.30 13.18 4.49
CA ALA A 117 21.14 13.35 5.68
C ALA A 117 21.81 12.03 6.11
N PHE A 118 21.09 10.90 5.99
CA PHE A 118 21.58 9.56 6.28
C PHE A 118 22.36 8.91 5.12
N SER A 119 22.58 9.63 4.00
CA SER A 119 23.31 9.14 2.80
C SER A 119 22.82 7.77 2.31
N GLY A 120 21.50 7.58 2.29
CA GLY A 120 20.88 6.30 1.97
C GLY A 120 19.67 6.03 2.86
N PHE A 121 19.26 4.77 2.88
CA PHE A 121 18.10 4.32 3.66
C PHE A 121 18.24 4.68 5.15
N PHE A 122 17.09 4.79 5.83
CA PHE A 122 17.03 4.52 7.26
C PHE A 122 17.72 3.17 7.46
N SER A 123 18.97 3.11 7.90
CA SER A 123 19.52 1.88 8.43
C SER A 123 18.60 1.51 9.58
N LEU A 124 17.61 0.65 9.32
CA LEU A 124 16.40 0.61 10.13
C LEU A 124 16.76 0.31 11.59
N SER A 125 17.82 -0.47 11.82
CA SER A 125 18.35 -0.81 13.13
C SER A 125 19.54 0.05 13.58
N GLY A 126 20.26 0.70 12.66
CA GLY A 126 21.56 1.30 12.93
C GLY A 126 21.48 2.73 13.48
N THR A 127 22.30 2.99 14.49
CA THR A 127 22.64 4.34 14.94
C THR A 127 23.62 4.98 13.98
N LYS A 128 23.32 6.19 13.52
CA LYS A 128 24.27 7.01 12.76
C LYS A 128 24.56 8.29 13.52
N THR A 129 25.85 8.58 13.69
CA THR A 129 26.28 9.86 14.24
C THR A 129 26.27 10.90 13.13
N LEU A 130 25.48 11.95 13.30
CA LEU A 130 25.30 13.02 12.33
C LEU A 130 25.62 14.37 12.99
N PRO A 131 26.26 15.31 12.27
CA PRO A 131 26.34 16.68 12.73
C PRO A 131 24.96 17.33 12.60
N VAL A 132 24.43 17.83 13.71
CA VAL A 132 23.12 18.46 13.79
C VAL A 132 23.26 19.90 14.25
N ALA A 133 22.55 20.79 13.58
CA ALA A 133 22.48 22.22 13.88
C ALA A 133 21.05 22.74 13.68
N PHE A 134 20.85 24.02 13.97
CA PHE A 134 19.67 24.77 13.58
C PHE A 134 20.06 25.84 12.55
N GLY A 135 19.21 26.04 11.55
CA GLY A 135 19.46 26.98 10.46
C GLY A 135 18.17 27.54 9.85
N PRO A 136 18.29 28.51 8.94
CA PRO A 136 17.14 29.08 8.24
C PRO A 136 16.45 28.03 7.36
N ALA A 137 15.14 28.18 7.13
CA ALA A 137 14.41 27.32 6.20
C ALA A 137 14.93 27.41 4.75
N THR A 138 15.60 28.52 4.39
CA THR A 138 16.23 28.73 3.08
C THR A 138 17.56 27.99 2.91
N GLY A 139 18.08 27.36 3.95
CA GLY A 139 19.37 26.65 3.95
C GLY A 139 20.47 27.37 4.73
N GLY A 140 21.52 26.62 5.04
CA GLY A 140 22.64 27.05 5.88
C GLY A 140 22.49 26.64 7.34
N MET A 141 23.46 27.01 8.18
CA MET A 141 23.46 26.73 9.62
C MET A 141 23.65 28.05 10.37
N THR A 142 22.82 28.27 11.39
CA THR A 142 22.93 29.42 12.30
C THR A 142 23.66 29.03 13.59
N THR A 143 23.52 27.78 14.04
CA THR A 143 24.21 27.26 15.22
C THR A 143 25.38 26.36 14.85
N ALA A 144 26.38 26.26 15.74
CA ALA A 144 27.47 25.32 15.56
C ALA A 144 26.94 23.86 15.52
N PRO A 145 27.43 23.02 14.61
CA PRO A 145 26.99 21.63 14.52
C PRO A 145 27.48 20.82 15.73
N LYS A 146 26.60 20.01 16.30
CA LYS A 146 26.92 19.02 17.34
C LYS A 146 26.69 17.61 16.82
N LEU A 147 27.63 16.72 17.12
CA LEU A 147 27.50 15.32 16.75
C LEU A 147 26.47 14.64 17.66
N VAL A 148 25.47 14.02 17.04
CA VAL A 148 24.39 13.30 17.73
C VAL A 148 24.19 11.95 17.08
N ALA A 149 24.04 10.91 17.91
CA ALA A 149 23.59 9.62 17.44
C ALA A 149 22.07 9.66 17.21
N ILE A 150 21.63 9.43 15.97
CA ILE A 150 20.21 9.31 15.63
C ILE A 150 19.97 7.89 15.12
N GLN A 151 18.93 7.26 15.66
CA GLN A 151 18.47 5.94 15.23
C GLN A 151 17.20 6.08 14.39
N GLY A 152 17.13 5.33 13.29
CA GLY A 152 15.98 5.34 12.38
C GLY A 152 14.70 4.81 13.04
N ALA A 153 14.61 3.50 13.20
CA ALA A 153 13.56 2.82 13.94
C ALA A 153 14.19 1.95 15.04
N SER A 154 13.42 1.57 16.06
CA SER A 154 13.93 0.59 17.02
C SER A 154 13.82 -0.83 16.44
N ASP A 155 14.78 -1.71 16.75
CA ASP A 155 14.74 -3.13 16.34
C ASP A 155 13.42 -3.82 16.70
N ARG A 156 12.86 -3.43 17.86
CA ARG A 156 11.57 -3.92 18.34
C ARG A 156 10.42 -3.45 17.46
N ASP A 157 10.37 -2.16 17.12
CA ASP A 157 9.30 -1.61 16.28
C ASP A 157 9.37 -2.20 14.86
N LEU A 158 10.56 -2.50 14.34
CA LEU A 158 10.74 -3.19 13.06
C LEU A 158 10.30 -4.64 13.09
N GLY A 159 10.69 -5.39 14.13
CA GLY A 159 10.27 -6.77 14.30
C GLY A 159 8.75 -6.87 14.38
N LEU A 160 8.12 -5.97 15.15
CA LEU A 160 6.67 -5.89 15.25
C LEU A 160 6.02 -5.49 13.91
N ALA A 161 6.58 -4.51 13.19
CA ALA A 161 6.06 -4.09 11.89
C ALA A 161 6.12 -5.21 10.86
N GLY A 162 7.24 -5.95 10.81
CA GLY A 162 7.41 -7.11 9.93
C GLY A 162 6.43 -8.25 10.29
N LEU A 163 6.22 -8.51 11.58
CA LEU A 163 5.26 -9.51 12.04
C LEU A 163 3.82 -9.13 11.64
N TRP A 164 3.40 -7.89 11.89
CA TRP A 164 2.07 -7.43 11.50
C TRP A 164 1.86 -7.45 9.99
N PHE A 165 2.87 -7.01 9.24
CA PHE A 165 2.84 -7.09 7.79
C PHE A 165 2.61 -8.52 7.32
N ALA A 166 3.36 -9.48 7.86
CA ALA A 166 3.23 -10.89 7.52
C ALA A 166 1.86 -11.48 7.91
N LEU A 167 1.34 -11.13 9.09
CA LEU A 167 0.02 -11.60 9.54
C LEU A 167 -1.11 -11.07 8.64
N VAL A 168 -1.09 -9.79 8.30
CA VAL A 168 -2.09 -9.19 7.41
C VAL A 168 -1.98 -9.81 6.02
N ALA A 169 -0.76 -9.90 5.46
CA ALA A 169 -0.53 -10.51 4.16
C ALA A 169 -1.03 -11.97 4.13
N ALA A 170 -0.72 -12.76 5.15
CA ALA A 170 -1.19 -14.13 5.29
C ALA A 170 -2.72 -14.20 5.39
N GLY A 171 -3.35 -13.29 6.13
CA GLY A 171 -4.81 -13.18 6.22
C GLY A 171 -5.47 -12.91 4.86
N PHE A 172 -4.93 -11.97 4.08
CA PHE A 172 -5.42 -11.67 2.73
C PHE A 172 -5.18 -12.82 1.74
N LEU A 173 -4.02 -13.48 1.81
CA LEU A 173 -3.75 -14.68 1.00
C LEU A 173 -4.70 -15.82 1.36
N PHE A 174 -4.94 -16.05 2.65
CA PHE A 174 -5.90 -17.04 3.12
C PHE A 174 -7.31 -16.73 2.63
N ALA A 175 -7.75 -15.47 2.75
CA ALA A 175 -9.04 -15.00 2.26
C ALA A 175 -9.17 -15.21 0.74
N PHE A 176 -8.11 -14.91 -0.03
CA PHE A 176 -8.05 -15.17 -1.46
C PHE A 176 -8.18 -16.66 -1.79
N PHE A 177 -7.31 -17.52 -1.27
CA PHE A 177 -7.32 -18.94 -1.65
C PHE A 177 -8.54 -19.71 -1.15
N ARG A 178 -9.17 -19.26 -0.05
CA ARG A 178 -10.24 -20.00 0.60
C ARG A 178 -11.64 -19.50 0.27
N HIS A 179 -11.83 -18.20 0.09
CA HIS A 179 -13.16 -17.60 -0.01
C HIS A 179 -13.36 -16.74 -1.26
N PHE A 180 -12.43 -15.84 -1.56
CA PHE A 180 -12.70 -14.75 -2.50
C PHE A 180 -11.96 -14.85 -3.83
N GLY A 181 -10.96 -15.72 -3.97
CA GLY A 181 -10.13 -15.76 -5.17
C GLY A 181 -10.80 -16.46 -6.35
N ARG A 182 -11.69 -17.41 -6.07
CA ARG A 182 -12.49 -18.12 -7.09
C ARG A 182 -13.72 -17.30 -7.46
N MET A 183 -14.20 -17.45 -8.68
CA MET A 183 -15.51 -16.90 -9.08
C MET A 183 -16.61 -17.52 -8.20
N ASP A 184 -17.57 -16.71 -7.76
CA ASP A 184 -18.75 -17.27 -7.06
C ASP A 184 -19.51 -18.12 -8.07
N SER A 185 -20.00 -19.27 -7.61
CA SER A 185 -20.67 -20.32 -8.38
C SER A 185 -21.27 -19.82 -9.68
N ILE A 186 -20.74 -20.28 -10.82
CA ILE A 186 -21.38 -20.15 -12.12
C ILE A 186 -22.86 -20.44 -11.95
N THR A 187 -23.72 -19.54 -12.44
CA THR A 187 -25.17 -19.69 -12.34
C THR A 187 -25.55 -21.03 -12.98
N PRO A 188 -26.21 -21.94 -12.23
CA PRO A 188 -26.59 -23.22 -12.80
C PRO A 188 -27.49 -22.99 -14.01
N VAL A 189 -27.13 -23.57 -15.15
CA VAL A 189 -27.97 -23.52 -16.34
C VAL A 189 -29.05 -24.58 -16.18
N GLN A 190 -30.32 -24.21 -16.31
CA GLN A 190 -31.42 -25.16 -16.18
C GLN A 190 -31.22 -26.37 -17.10
N GLY A 191 -31.57 -27.57 -16.63
CA GLY A 191 -31.48 -28.79 -17.44
C GLY A 191 -30.06 -29.27 -17.79
N VAL A 192 -29.01 -28.66 -17.23
CA VAL A 192 -27.64 -29.17 -17.31
C VAL A 192 -27.12 -29.42 -15.89
N PRO A 193 -26.84 -30.68 -15.51
CA PRO A 193 -26.37 -31.00 -14.17
C PRO A 193 -24.96 -30.42 -13.95
N MET A 194 -24.74 -29.87 -12.76
CA MET A 194 -23.42 -29.39 -12.37
C MET A 194 -22.54 -30.57 -11.93
N PRO A 195 -21.26 -30.65 -12.37
CA PRO A 195 -20.36 -31.73 -11.95
C PRO A 195 -20.16 -31.73 -10.42
N ALA A 196 -20.22 -32.92 -9.81
CA ALA A 196 -20.18 -33.07 -8.34
C ALA A 196 -18.91 -32.48 -7.68
N ASN A 197 -17.78 -32.47 -8.39
CA ASN A 197 -16.50 -31.95 -7.91
C ASN A 197 -16.10 -30.64 -8.58
N TYR A 198 -17.06 -29.87 -9.10
CA TYR A 198 -16.78 -28.63 -9.79
C TYR A 198 -16.06 -27.62 -8.88
N ARG A 199 -14.97 -27.04 -9.40
CA ARG A 199 -14.24 -25.94 -8.77
C ARG A 199 -14.12 -24.80 -9.74
N ALA A 200 -14.68 -23.65 -9.36
CA ALA A 200 -14.64 -22.45 -10.17
C ALA A 200 -13.19 -21.95 -10.35
N PRO A 201 -12.87 -21.38 -11.53
CA PRO A 201 -11.56 -20.81 -11.80
C PRO A 201 -11.31 -19.55 -10.96
N TYR A 202 -10.04 -19.19 -10.81
CA TYR A 202 -9.65 -17.92 -10.18
C TYR A 202 -10.00 -16.71 -11.04
N SER A 203 -10.34 -15.59 -10.40
CA SER A 203 -10.65 -14.33 -11.07
C SER A 203 -9.49 -13.34 -10.94
N LEU A 204 -9.02 -12.82 -12.08
CA LEU A 204 -7.99 -11.78 -12.13
C LEU A 204 -8.44 -10.49 -11.41
N ALA A 205 -9.69 -10.07 -11.59
CA ALA A 205 -10.21 -8.87 -10.93
C ALA A 205 -10.26 -9.01 -9.40
N ARG A 206 -10.67 -10.19 -8.90
CA ARG A 206 -10.68 -10.49 -7.45
C ARG A 206 -9.25 -10.59 -6.91
N PHE A 207 -8.33 -11.16 -7.68
CA PHE A 207 -6.90 -11.17 -7.36
C PHE A 207 -6.36 -9.74 -7.23
N GLN A 208 -6.59 -8.87 -8.21
CA GLN A 208 -6.13 -7.48 -8.17
C GLN A 208 -6.69 -6.73 -6.97
N LEU A 209 -7.98 -6.87 -6.68
CA LEU A 209 -8.61 -6.23 -5.53
C LEU A 209 -7.98 -6.68 -4.21
N LEU A 210 -7.79 -7.98 -4.01
CA LEU A 210 -7.23 -8.52 -2.79
C LEU A 210 -5.72 -8.28 -2.67
N TRP A 211 -5.00 -8.28 -3.79
CA TRP A 211 -3.60 -7.90 -3.87
C TRP A 211 -3.40 -6.48 -3.36
N TRP A 212 -4.08 -5.50 -3.96
CA TRP A 212 -3.96 -4.10 -3.56
C TRP A 212 -4.45 -3.86 -2.13
N SER A 213 -5.61 -4.40 -1.78
CA SER A 213 -6.15 -4.29 -0.41
C SER A 213 -5.18 -4.88 0.61
N GLY A 214 -4.59 -6.04 0.32
CA GLY A 214 -3.65 -6.72 1.18
C GLY A 214 -2.36 -5.92 1.38
N ILE A 215 -1.71 -5.49 0.30
CA ILE A 215 -0.44 -4.76 0.41
C ILE A 215 -0.64 -3.39 1.07
N VAL A 216 -1.71 -2.64 0.74
CA VAL A 216 -1.95 -1.33 1.37
C VAL A 216 -2.32 -1.50 2.85
N THR A 217 -3.15 -2.48 3.21
CA THR A 217 -3.46 -2.72 4.63
C THR A 217 -2.21 -3.14 5.40
N ALA A 218 -1.41 -4.06 4.85
CA ALA A 218 -0.18 -4.52 5.49
C ALA A 218 0.84 -3.38 5.65
N SER A 219 1.03 -2.55 4.61
CA SER A 219 1.87 -1.36 4.65
C SER A 219 1.36 -0.33 5.66
N TYR A 220 0.06 -0.08 5.73
CA TYR A 220 -0.52 0.84 6.71
C TYR A 220 -0.23 0.40 8.14
N VAL A 221 -0.46 -0.87 8.46
CA VAL A 221 -0.21 -1.40 9.81
C VAL A 221 1.29 -1.38 10.14
N ALA A 222 2.16 -1.70 9.18
CA ALA A 222 3.61 -1.63 9.38
C ALA A 222 4.07 -0.19 9.66
N ILE A 223 3.64 0.79 8.85
CA ILE A 223 3.98 2.21 9.04
C ILE A 223 3.40 2.72 10.36
N LEU A 224 2.17 2.34 10.71
CA LEU A 224 1.53 2.71 11.98
C LEU A 224 2.34 2.18 13.18
N THR A 225 2.90 0.98 13.06
CA THR A 225 3.71 0.37 14.13
C THR A 225 5.00 1.16 14.35
N ILE A 226 5.65 1.62 13.28
CA ILE A 226 6.94 2.32 13.36
C ILE A 226 6.76 3.82 13.68
N THR A 227 5.87 4.49 12.96
CA THR A 227 5.66 5.94 13.06
C THR A 227 4.64 6.32 14.12
N GLY A 228 3.79 5.38 14.56
CA GLY A 228 2.73 5.65 15.53
C GLY A 228 1.70 6.70 15.08
N SER A 229 1.68 7.05 13.79
CA SER A 229 0.77 8.03 13.20
C SER A 229 -0.30 7.32 12.40
N MET A 230 -1.56 7.71 12.60
CA MET A 230 -2.69 7.26 11.78
C MET A 230 -2.79 8.04 10.46
N ASP A 231 -2.20 9.23 10.42
CA ASP A 231 -2.22 10.14 9.27
C ASP A 231 -1.06 9.81 8.32
N THR A 232 -1.21 8.68 7.61
CA THR A 232 -0.15 8.12 6.74
C THR A 232 -0.68 7.73 5.35
N VAL A 233 -1.99 7.70 5.17
CA VAL A 233 -2.63 7.39 3.88
C VAL A 233 -2.55 8.61 2.98
N THR A 234 -1.95 8.44 1.80
CA THR A 234 -1.78 9.49 0.80
C THR A 234 -2.99 9.60 -0.13
N THR A 235 -3.17 10.77 -0.75
CA THR A 235 -4.20 10.98 -1.78
C THR A 235 -4.02 9.99 -2.93
N GLY A 236 -2.78 9.73 -3.35
CA GLY A 236 -2.50 8.75 -4.40
C GLY A 236 -2.93 7.33 -4.03
N THR A 237 -2.74 6.91 -2.78
CA THR A 237 -3.17 5.58 -2.30
C THR A 237 -4.70 5.49 -2.21
N MET A 238 -5.37 6.55 -1.77
CA MET A 238 -6.85 6.59 -1.79
C MET A 238 -7.41 6.54 -3.21
N ALA A 239 -6.80 7.28 -4.14
CA ALA A 239 -7.19 7.24 -5.55
C ALA A 239 -6.97 5.86 -6.15
N LEU A 240 -5.84 5.21 -5.86
CA LEU A 240 -5.57 3.83 -6.28
C LEU A 240 -6.64 2.87 -5.76
N MET A 241 -7.04 2.98 -4.49
CA MET A 241 -8.12 2.17 -3.91
C MET A 241 -9.47 2.44 -4.58
N GLY A 242 -9.77 3.71 -4.90
CA GLY A 242 -10.96 4.07 -5.67
C GLY A 242 -10.95 3.48 -7.08
N ILE A 243 -9.80 3.47 -7.77
CA ILE A 243 -9.66 2.86 -9.09
C ILE A 243 -9.83 1.34 -9.01
N VAL A 244 -9.11 0.67 -8.11
CA VAL A 244 -9.15 -0.80 -7.97
C VAL A 244 -10.53 -1.27 -7.50
N GLY A 245 -11.12 -0.58 -6.53
CA GLY A 245 -12.48 -0.85 -6.06
C GLY A 245 -13.51 -0.57 -7.15
N GLY A 246 -13.42 0.59 -7.81
CA GLY A 246 -14.33 1.01 -8.87
C GLY A 246 -14.31 0.07 -10.07
N THR A 247 -13.14 -0.37 -10.53
CA THR A 247 -13.04 -1.32 -11.65
C THR A 247 -13.61 -2.68 -11.31
N SER A 248 -13.44 -3.17 -10.07
CA SER A 248 -14.03 -4.44 -9.63
C SER A 248 -15.56 -4.42 -9.60
N VAL A 249 -16.16 -3.31 -9.16
CA VAL A 249 -17.62 -3.11 -9.12
C VAL A 249 -18.16 -2.98 -10.54
N LEU A 250 -17.49 -2.22 -11.41
CA LEU A 250 -17.87 -2.11 -12.82
C LEU A 250 -17.83 -3.47 -13.54
N ALA A 251 -16.82 -4.31 -13.25
CA ALA A 251 -16.77 -5.68 -13.77
C ALA A 251 -17.99 -6.51 -13.32
N ALA A 252 -18.38 -6.43 -12.04
CA ALA A 252 -19.55 -7.14 -11.53
C ALA A 252 -20.89 -6.64 -12.13
N PHE A 253 -20.99 -5.36 -12.51
CA PHE A 253 -22.17 -4.84 -13.22
C PHE A 253 -22.21 -5.28 -14.69
N GLN A 254 -21.04 -5.48 -15.32
CA GLN A 254 -20.96 -5.99 -16.69
C GLN A 254 -21.28 -7.48 -16.78
N ASP A 255 -20.86 -8.29 -15.81
CA ASP A 255 -21.22 -9.72 -15.73
C ASP A 255 -22.73 -9.97 -15.69
N ARG A 256 -23.54 -8.96 -15.36
CA ARG A 256 -25.01 -9.03 -15.36
C ARG A 256 -25.66 -8.69 -16.71
N ARG A 257 -24.88 -8.27 -17.72
CA ARG A 257 -25.37 -8.10 -19.09
C ARG A 257 -25.17 -9.42 -19.83
N PRO A 258 -26.14 -9.89 -20.65
CA PRO A 258 -25.93 -11.06 -21.49
C PRO A 258 -24.81 -10.77 -22.50
N GLY A 259 -23.59 -11.19 -22.18
CA GLY A 259 -22.41 -11.07 -23.02
C GLY A 259 -22.17 -12.33 -23.85
N ASP A 260 -21.15 -12.31 -24.70
CA ASP A 260 -20.80 -13.43 -25.58
C ASP A 260 -20.50 -14.73 -24.82
N ASP A 261 -19.99 -14.60 -23.58
CA ASP A 261 -19.75 -15.73 -22.69
C ASP A 261 -21.04 -16.42 -22.24
N GLU A 262 -22.09 -15.65 -21.90
CA GLU A 262 -23.39 -16.20 -21.54
C GLU A 262 -24.04 -16.89 -22.74
N THR A 263 -23.99 -16.25 -23.91
CA THR A 263 -24.50 -16.81 -25.17
C THR A 263 -23.81 -18.13 -25.52
N ARG A 264 -22.48 -18.19 -25.40
CA ARG A 264 -21.69 -19.42 -25.62
C ARG A 264 -22.10 -20.52 -24.66
N ARG A 265 -22.21 -20.22 -23.35
CA ARG A 265 -22.68 -21.21 -22.35
C ARG A 265 -24.09 -21.71 -22.67
N GLN A 266 -24.99 -20.83 -23.10
CA GLN A 266 -26.35 -21.22 -23.48
C GLN A 266 -26.36 -22.12 -24.73
N GLN A 267 -25.49 -21.87 -25.70
CA GLN A 267 -25.32 -22.72 -26.88
C GLN A 267 -24.82 -24.12 -26.47
N HIS A 268 -23.77 -24.22 -25.65
CA HIS A 268 -23.29 -25.53 -25.17
C HIS A 268 -24.32 -26.24 -24.29
N ALA A 269 -25.10 -25.50 -23.49
CA ALA A 269 -26.20 -26.07 -22.72
C ALA A 269 -27.32 -26.63 -23.63
N ALA A 270 -27.60 -25.99 -24.76
CA ALA A 270 -28.54 -26.52 -25.76
C ALA A 270 -27.98 -27.80 -26.40
N THR A 271 -26.70 -27.82 -26.75
CA THR A 271 -26.00 -29.00 -27.27
C THR A 271 -26.05 -30.16 -26.28
N TYR A 272 -25.82 -29.90 -24.99
CA TYR A 272 -25.95 -30.90 -23.93
C TYR A 272 -27.34 -31.54 -23.91
N ARG A 273 -28.39 -30.71 -23.91
CA ARG A 273 -29.78 -31.19 -23.87
C ARG A 273 -30.16 -31.98 -25.12
N ALA A 274 -29.69 -31.56 -26.29
CA ALA A 274 -29.90 -32.28 -27.54
C ALA A 274 -29.21 -33.65 -27.54
N ALA A 275 -27.97 -33.71 -27.06
CA ALA A 275 -27.22 -34.97 -26.92
C ALA A 275 -27.85 -35.92 -25.89
N ALA A 276 -28.40 -35.37 -24.80
CA ALA A 276 -29.12 -36.13 -23.79
C ALA A 276 -30.47 -36.69 -24.27
N ALA A 277 -31.12 -36.02 -25.23
CA ALA A 277 -32.39 -36.44 -25.81
C ALA A 277 -32.25 -37.48 -26.95
N ALA A 278 -31.03 -37.74 -27.43
CA ALA A 278 -30.76 -38.74 -28.45
C ALA A 278 -30.99 -40.18 -27.93
N ASN A 279 -31.33 -41.11 -28.82
CA ASN A 279 -31.50 -42.53 -28.50
C ASN A 279 -30.58 -43.40 -29.39
N PRO A 280 -29.52 -44.03 -28.84
CA PRO A 280 -29.02 -43.87 -27.46
C PRO A 280 -28.41 -42.48 -27.21
N PRO A 281 -28.33 -42.00 -25.95
CA PRO A 281 -27.75 -40.70 -25.62
C PRO A 281 -26.27 -40.62 -26.01
N ASP A 282 -25.87 -39.49 -26.59
CA ASP A 282 -24.49 -39.25 -26.97
C ASP A 282 -23.68 -38.74 -25.78
N GLN A 283 -23.11 -39.68 -25.03
CA GLN A 283 -22.34 -39.40 -23.82
C GLN A 283 -21.09 -38.56 -24.08
N ALA A 284 -20.46 -38.70 -25.25
CA ALA A 284 -19.25 -37.95 -25.58
C ALA A 284 -19.56 -36.47 -25.77
N THR A 285 -20.61 -36.15 -26.52
CA THR A 285 -21.07 -34.77 -26.71
C THR A 285 -21.62 -34.17 -25.42
N MET A 286 -22.29 -34.96 -24.59
CA MET A 286 -22.71 -34.52 -23.25
C MET A 286 -21.51 -34.15 -22.36
N ALA A 287 -20.45 -34.95 -22.34
CA ALA A 287 -19.25 -34.66 -21.56
C ALA A 287 -18.53 -33.40 -22.07
N ALA A 288 -18.33 -33.28 -23.39
CA ALA A 288 -17.67 -32.12 -23.99
C ALA A 288 -18.45 -30.82 -23.77
N SER A 289 -19.80 -30.86 -23.87
CA SER A 289 -20.63 -29.68 -23.61
C SER A 289 -20.68 -29.31 -22.11
N LEU A 290 -20.57 -30.28 -21.21
CA LEU A 290 -20.48 -30.02 -19.76
C LEU A 290 -19.22 -29.22 -19.39
N ASP A 291 -18.07 -29.60 -19.97
CA ASP A 291 -16.79 -28.92 -19.71
C ASP A 291 -16.79 -27.47 -20.22
N GLU A 292 -17.53 -27.17 -21.28
CA GLU A 292 -17.70 -25.80 -21.80
C GLU A 292 -18.72 -24.97 -21.01
N VAL A 293 -19.79 -25.59 -20.50
CA VAL A 293 -20.79 -24.91 -19.65
C VAL A 293 -20.22 -24.62 -18.26
N TYR A 294 -19.44 -25.56 -17.72
CA TYR A 294 -18.81 -25.48 -16.39
C TYR A 294 -17.29 -25.70 -16.52
N PRO A 295 -16.52 -24.71 -17.00
CA PRO A 295 -15.09 -24.82 -17.17
C PRO A 295 -14.40 -25.08 -15.82
N PRO A 296 -13.71 -26.23 -15.66
CA PRO A 296 -13.00 -26.54 -14.42
C PRO A 296 -11.75 -25.67 -14.27
N THR A 297 -11.39 -25.36 -13.02
CA THR A 297 -10.08 -24.75 -12.72
C THR A 297 -8.93 -25.56 -13.29
N GLN A 298 -8.02 -24.89 -14.00
CA GLN A 298 -6.78 -25.49 -14.53
C GLN A 298 -5.57 -25.12 -13.64
N GLY A 299 -5.82 -24.48 -12.50
CA GLY A 299 -4.81 -23.98 -11.57
C GLY A 299 -4.67 -22.46 -11.62
N LEU A 300 -3.87 -21.90 -10.70
CA LEU A 300 -3.83 -20.45 -10.47
C LEU A 300 -3.39 -19.64 -11.70
N LEU A 301 -2.26 -19.98 -12.32
CA LEU A 301 -1.72 -19.20 -13.45
C LEU A 301 -2.58 -19.33 -14.72
N PRO A 302 -2.97 -20.55 -15.16
CA PRO A 302 -3.90 -20.69 -16.28
C PRO A 302 -5.17 -19.90 -16.04
N ASP A 303 -5.84 -20.06 -14.90
CA ASP A 303 -7.10 -19.36 -14.60
C ASP A 303 -6.97 -17.82 -14.62
N LEU A 304 -5.83 -17.27 -14.19
CA LEU A 304 -5.58 -15.82 -14.22
C LEU A 304 -5.27 -15.29 -15.61
N LEU A 305 -4.59 -16.08 -16.44
CA LEU A 305 -4.06 -15.65 -17.75
C LEU A 305 -4.96 -16.05 -18.93
N SER A 306 -5.81 -17.06 -18.77
CA SER A 306 -6.71 -17.53 -19.81
C SER A 306 -8.07 -16.84 -19.75
N ASP A 307 -8.69 -16.75 -20.92
CA ASP A 307 -10.10 -16.49 -21.14
C ASP A 307 -10.78 -17.74 -21.73
N ALA A 308 -12.08 -17.66 -22.07
CA ALA A 308 -12.83 -18.76 -22.67
C ALA A 308 -12.20 -19.35 -23.97
N ALA A 309 -11.33 -18.60 -24.65
CA ALA A 309 -10.62 -19.02 -25.86
C ALA A 309 -9.14 -19.41 -25.62
N GLY A 310 -8.68 -19.48 -24.37
CA GLY A 310 -7.28 -19.77 -24.02
C GLY A 310 -6.50 -18.54 -23.52
N TYR A 311 -5.16 -18.60 -23.57
CA TYR A 311 -4.29 -17.54 -23.04
C TYR A 311 -4.52 -16.18 -23.71
N ASN A 312 -4.71 -15.14 -22.89
CA ASN A 312 -4.95 -13.78 -23.37
C ASN A 312 -3.79 -12.85 -23.00
N ILE A 313 -3.18 -12.23 -24.01
CA ILE A 313 -2.04 -11.31 -23.85
C ILE A 313 -2.41 -10.10 -22.99
N HIS A 314 -3.64 -9.60 -23.07
CA HIS A 314 -4.09 -8.48 -22.24
C HIS A 314 -4.18 -8.86 -20.76
N ARG A 315 -4.62 -10.08 -20.43
CA ARG A 315 -4.65 -10.58 -19.04
C ARG A 315 -3.23 -10.73 -18.49
N LEU A 316 -2.30 -11.20 -19.33
CA LEU A 316 -0.87 -11.24 -18.98
C LEU A 316 -0.32 -9.84 -18.72
N GLN A 317 -0.60 -8.87 -19.59
CA GLN A 317 -0.16 -7.48 -19.43
C GLN A 317 -0.71 -6.87 -18.14
N LEU A 318 -2.01 -7.06 -17.86
CA LEU A 318 -2.66 -6.58 -16.64
C LEU A 318 -2.03 -7.18 -15.38
N LEU A 319 -1.79 -8.49 -15.37
CA LEU A 319 -1.17 -9.19 -14.24
C LEU A 319 0.28 -8.70 -14.04
N ALA A 320 1.07 -8.66 -15.11
CA ALA A 320 2.46 -8.20 -15.06
C ALA A 320 2.56 -6.77 -14.53
N TRP A 321 1.71 -5.86 -15.02
CA TRP A 321 1.72 -4.47 -14.56
C TRP A 321 1.26 -4.33 -13.11
N THR A 322 0.29 -5.13 -12.68
CA THR A 322 -0.13 -5.20 -11.26
C THR A 322 1.03 -5.59 -10.35
N MET A 323 1.82 -6.59 -10.76
CA MET A 323 2.98 -7.05 -9.98
C MET A 323 4.10 -6.00 -9.95
N VAL A 324 4.46 -5.40 -11.09
CA VAL A 324 5.49 -4.35 -11.17
C VAL A 324 5.13 -3.17 -10.27
N LEU A 325 3.90 -2.69 -10.34
CA LEU A 325 3.44 -1.59 -9.50
C LEU A 325 3.36 -1.98 -8.03
N GLY A 326 2.89 -3.19 -7.70
CA GLY A 326 2.84 -3.67 -6.32
C GLY A 326 4.23 -3.79 -5.70
N ILE A 327 5.21 -4.32 -6.43
CA ILE A 327 6.60 -4.42 -5.98
C ILE A 327 7.21 -3.03 -5.79
N THR A 328 7.01 -2.13 -6.75
CA THR A 328 7.49 -0.74 -6.66
C THR A 328 6.86 0.00 -5.49
N PHE A 329 5.57 -0.22 -5.23
CA PHE A 329 4.86 0.32 -4.09
C PHE A 329 5.48 -0.15 -2.76
N LEU A 330 5.71 -1.46 -2.60
CA LEU A 330 6.35 -2.01 -1.40
C LEU A 330 7.79 -1.52 -1.22
N TYR A 331 8.52 -1.37 -2.32
CA TYR A 331 9.86 -0.77 -2.31
C TYR A 331 9.82 0.67 -1.80
N GLU A 332 8.91 1.50 -2.30
CA GLU A 332 8.77 2.89 -1.85
C GLU A 332 8.25 3.00 -0.41
N VAL A 333 7.34 2.11 0.02
CA VAL A 333 6.90 2.05 1.43
C VAL A 333 8.07 1.74 2.36
N THR A 334 8.86 0.73 2.02
CA THR A 334 10.01 0.34 2.85
C THR A 334 11.07 1.43 2.83
N ARG A 335 11.34 2.06 1.68
CA ARG A 335 12.31 3.14 1.52
C ARG A 335 11.93 4.43 2.27
N THR A 336 10.67 4.85 2.19
CA THR A 336 10.22 6.15 2.73
C THR A 336 9.59 6.06 4.11
N LEU A 337 9.18 4.88 4.59
CA LEU A 337 8.35 4.72 5.79
C LEU A 337 7.06 5.56 5.73
N GLY A 338 6.54 5.74 4.52
CA GLY A 338 5.27 6.39 4.24
C GLY A 338 4.56 5.70 3.09
N MET A 339 3.28 5.98 2.93
CA MET A 339 2.60 5.55 1.70
C MET A 339 3.15 6.36 0.51
N PRO A 340 3.40 5.74 -0.64
CA PRO A 340 3.86 6.44 -1.83
C PRO A 340 2.84 7.49 -2.30
N GLU A 341 3.34 8.63 -2.76
CA GLU A 341 2.54 9.58 -3.54
C GLU A 341 2.59 9.16 -5.01
N LEU A 342 1.52 8.53 -5.47
CA LEU A 342 1.40 8.11 -6.87
C LEU A 342 0.99 9.31 -7.73
N SER A 343 1.76 9.60 -8.78
CA SER A 343 1.47 10.72 -9.68
C SER A 343 0.14 10.52 -10.41
N ALA A 344 -0.52 11.61 -10.78
CA ALA A 344 -1.73 11.57 -11.59
C ALA A 344 -1.54 10.79 -12.90
N ASN A 345 -0.34 10.83 -13.49
CA ASN A 345 -0.02 10.09 -14.71
C ASN A 345 0.06 8.57 -14.46
N LEU A 346 0.61 8.13 -13.32
CA LEU A 346 0.66 6.70 -12.96
C LEU A 346 -0.73 6.18 -12.57
N LEU A 347 -1.53 7.00 -11.89
CA LEU A 347 -2.94 6.69 -11.57
C LEU A 347 -3.81 6.67 -12.83
N ALA A 348 -3.58 7.61 -13.76
CA ALA A 348 -4.24 7.61 -15.05
C ALA A 348 -3.80 6.39 -15.87
N LEU A 349 -2.51 6.02 -15.87
CA LEU A 349 -2.03 4.84 -16.58
C LEU A 349 -2.60 3.54 -15.99
N THR A 350 -2.76 3.44 -14.68
CA THR A 350 -3.44 2.29 -14.05
C THR A 350 -4.93 2.28 -14.33
N GLY A 351 -5.58 3.44 -14.26
CA GLY A 351 -6.98 3.63 -14.62
C GLY A 351 -7.27 3.33 -16.09
N ILE A 352 -6.39 3.73 -17.00
CA ILE A 352 -6.42 3.45 -18.44
C ILE A 352 -6.05 1.98 -18.66
N SER A 353 -4.98 1.43 -18.11
CA SER A 353 -4.64 0.02 -18.32
C SER A 353 -5.78 -0.91 -17.90
N ASN A 354 -6.43 -0.62 -16.77
CA ASN A 354 -7.62 -1.35 -16.34
C ASN A 354 -8.83 -0.98 -17.21
N GLY A 355 -9.13 0.32 -17.39
CA GLY A 355 -10.29 0.87 -18.09
C GLY A 355 -10.35 0.67 -19.61
N THR A 356 -9.21 0.63 -20.30
CA THR A 356 -9.13 0.47 -21.76
C THR A 356 -9.27 -0.99 -22.15
N TYR A 357 -8.82 -1.94 -21.32
CA TYR A 357 -9.23 -3.34 -21.47
C TYR A 357 -10.76 -3.45 -21.48
N PHE A 358 -11.44 -2.73 -20.58
CA PHE A 358 -12.90 -2.66 -20.56
C PHE A 358 -13.48 -1.88 -21.75
N GLY A 359 -12.88 -0.77 -22.17
CA GLY A 359 -13.31 0.04 -23.32
C GLY A 359 -13.19 -0.68 -24.67
N PHE A 360 -12.12 -1.44 -24.89
CA PHE A 360 -11.95 -2.25 -26.10
C PHE A 360 -12.90 -3.45 -26.14
N LYS A 361 -13.17 -4.12 -24.99
CA LYS A 361 -14.23 -5.15 -24.93
C LYS A 361 -15.63 -4.59 -25.25
N LEU A 362 -15.90 -3.32 -24.92
CA LEU A 362 -17.16 -2.65 -25.27
C LEU A 362 -17.28 -2.33 -26.77
N GLN A 363 -16.16 -2.09 -27.46
CA GLN A 363 -16.14 -1.80 -28.91
C GLN A 363 -16.10 -3.08 -29.75
N GLU A 364 -15.46 -4.15 -29.27
CA GLU A 364 -15.41 -5.45 -29.96
C GLU A 364 -16.81 -6.07 -30.16
N GLN A 365 -17.75 -5.83 -29.23
CA GLN A 365 -19.15 -6.25 -29.37
C GLN A 365 -20.00 -5.41 -30.35
N GLN A 366 -19.51 -4.24 -30.77
CA GLN A 366 -20.27 -3.37 -31.69
C GLN A 366 -20.02 -3.67 -33.16
N VAL A 367 -18.98 -4.43 -33.51
CA VAL A 367 -18.73 -4.88 -34.88
C VAL A 367 -19.46 -6.22 -35.09
N ALA A 368 -20.79 -6.16 -35.17
CA ALA A 368 -21.59 -7.27 -35.64
C ALA A 368 -21.20 -7.62 -37.09
N THR A 369 -20.90 -8.89 -37.34
CA THR A 369 -20.75 -9.48 -38.67
C THR A 369 -21.98 -9.14 -39.54
N PRO A 370 -21.82 -8.63 -40.78
CA PRO A 370 -22.96 -8.43 -41.65
C PRO A 370 -23.49 -9.79 -42.13
N THR A 371 -24.53 -10.30 -41.48
CA THR A 371 -25.38 -11.38 -42.03
C THR A 371 -26.35 -10.77 -43.05
N GLY A 372 -25.96 -10.75 -44.32
CA GLY A 372 -26.89 -10.59 -45.44
C GLY A 372 -27.40 -11.96 -45.91
N PRO A 373 -28.71 -12.18 -46.09
CA PRO A 373 -29.24 -13.45 -46.59
C PRO A 373 -28.93 -13.63 -48.09
N ALA A 374 -28.58 -14.86 -48.48
CA ALA A 374 -28.41 -15.28 -49.87
C ALA A 374 -29.74 -15.13 -50.63
N PRO A 375 -29.74 -14.61 -51.88
CA PRO A 375 -30.96 -14.53 -52.67
C PRO A 375 -31.38 -15.91 -53.17
N ALA A 376 -32.66 -16.23 -52.97
CA ALA A 376 -33.31 -17.43 -53.47
C ALA A 376 -33.33 -17.42 -55.01
N ALA A 377 -32.96 -18.57 -55.60
CA ALA A 377 -33.15 -18.83 -57.02
C ALA A 377 -34.65 -18.91 -57.34
N GLY A 378 -35.09 -18.11 -58.30
CA GLY A 378 -36.38 -18.16 -58.97
C GLY A 378 -36.18 -18.21 -60.46
#